data_AF-A0A0U5F1E4-F1
#
_entry.id   AF-A0A0U5F1E4-F1
#
_cell.length_a   1.000
_cell.length_b   1.000
_cell.length_c   1.000
_cell.angle_alpha   90.00
_cell.angle_beta   90.00
_cell.angle_gamma   90.00
#
_symmetry.space_group_name_H-M   'P 1'
#
loop_
_entity.id
_entity.type
_entity.pdbx_description
1 polymer ?
#
loop_
_entity_poly.entity_id
_entity_poly.type
_entity_poly.pdbx_seq_one_letter_code
_entity_poly.pdbx_strand_id
1 'polypeptide(L)'
;MQPGLPWCLLVCVISATDALFPLLREWLFMADYSARVSRSVVSCPTGQGTLVLSGCFMRSFLSLSGLILASSVAVAAPAHKEAATHTATFASRQTTTEKQATGVYDLSALPVFTGSVVQFLPAPHGGIVGFVLNDGTQVFVSPEQAHTFAGLVKVGDKVEIRGIKGQVLPIIRAFSVASPRGRTVQDSFIEMPLHSPEMITGPDLVLHGEVWMPLYDVGGHLSGAVLKDHSVIYLSPREAGRVASLLQTGQTVYAVGSGSSGELGVAIDAREIGPAADKLVSIAVGNVPPPGPAAGSPGYDVIPGADEH
;
A
#
# COMPACT_ATOMS: atom_id res chain seq x y z
N MET A 1 28.24 78.82 6.47
CA MET A 1 28.75 78.22 7.72
C MET A 1 28.88 76.72 7.51
N GLN A 2 30.11 76.22 7.42
CA GLN A 2 30.49 74.85 7.82
C GLN A 2 30.50 74.78 9.37
N PRO A 3 30.53 73.61 10.06
CA PRO A 3 31.21 72.34 9.73
C PRO A 3 30.31 71.09 9.98
N GLY A 4 30.69 69.82 9.82
CA GLY A 4 31.93 69.15 9.47
C GLY A 4 31.67 67.64 9.25
N LEU A 5 32.50 67.03 8.40
CA LEU A 5 32.83 65.58 8.39
C LEU A 5 33.69 65.28 9.64
N PRO A 6 33.87 64.02 10.15
CA PRO A 6 34.58 62.99 9.35
C PRO A 6 34.50 61.47 9.71
N TRP A 7 34.91 60.62 8.74
CA TRP A 7 35.58 59.29 8.85
C TRP A 7 34.69 58.07 9.25
N CYS A 8 34.81 56.87 8.68
CA CYS A 8 35.98 56.11 8.22
C CYS A 8 35.64 55.04 7.15
N LEU A 9 36.58 54.87 6.22
CA LEU A 9 37.01 53.71 5.39
C LEU A 9 35.98 52.75 4.74
N LEU A 10 35.92 52.54 3.42
CA LEU A 10 36.92 52.37 2.34
C LEU A 10 37.47 50.92 2.22
N VAL A 11 37.01 50.24 1.13
CA VAL A 11 37.80 49.42 0.17
C VAL A 11 38.31 48.05 0.64
N CYS A 12 38.49 47.00 -0.16
CA CYS A 12 38.15 46.56 -1.53
C CYS A 12 38.89 45.19 -1.70
N VAL A 13 38.84 44.60 -2.90
CA VAL A 13 39.74 43.55 -3.44
C VAL A 13 39.31 42.10 -3.13
N ILE A 14 38.55 41.47 -4.03
CA ILE A 14 38.97 40.65 -5.20
C ILE A 14 39.67 39.35 -4.79
N SER A 15 39.04 38.21 -5.10
CA SER A 15 39.73 37.13 -5.81
C SER A 15 38.73 36.28 -6.58
N ALA A 16 38.75 36.48 -7.91
CA ALA A 16 38.24 35.52 -8.87
C ALA A 16 39.44 34.69 -9.33
N THR A 17 39.40 33.38 -9.09
CA THR A 17 40.21 32.39 -9.81
C THR A 17 39.44 31.09 -9.87
N ASP A 18 38.99 30.80 -11.08
CA ASP A 18 39.02 29.54 -11.81
C ASP A 18 38.35 28.25 -11.26
N ALA A 19 37.41 27.82 -12.11
CA ALA A 19 37.24 26.47 -12.64
C ALA A 19 36.59 25.41 -11.73
N LEU A 20 35.33 25.04 -12.04
CA LEU A 20 35.01 23.78 -12.73
C LEU A 20 33.48 23.64 -12.93
N PHE A 21 33.10 23.30 -14.17
CA PHE A 21 31.92 22.54 -14.62
C PHE A 21 30.50 23.18 -14.63
N PRO A 22 29.82 23.14 -15.80
CA PRO A 22 28.49 23.71 -16.01
C PRO A 22 27.39 22.65 -15.90
N LEU A 23 26.22 23.01 -15.36
CA LEU A 23 24.93 22.35 -15.60
C LEU A 23 23.80 23.23 -15.02
N LEU A 24 23.37 24.28 -15.75
CA LEU A 24 22.09 24.94 -15.48
C LEU A 24 21.57 25.75 -16.70
N ARG A 25 20.65 25.13 -17.44
CA ARG A 25 19.64 25.68 -18.37
C ARG A 25 18.65 24.51 -18.49
N GLU A 26 17.37 24.55 -18.15
CA GLU A 26 16.34 25.59 -18.19
C GLU A 26 15.34 25.32 -17.05
N TRP A 27 15.10 26.31 -16.18
CA TRP A 27 13.88 26.40 -15.37
C TRP A 27 13.49 27.88 -15.34
N LEU A 28 12.94 28.34 -16.45
CA LEU A 28 12.16 29.58 -16.52
C LEU A 28 10.74 29.17 -16.90
N PHE A 29 9.75 29.84 -16.31
CA PHE A 29 8.30 29.59 -16.35
C PHE A 29 7.77 28.69 -15.24
N MET A 30 7.61 29.27 -14.05
CA MET A 30 6.34 29.24 -13.30
C MET A 30 6.43 30.31 -12.20
N ALA A 31 6.08 31.55 -12.57
CA ALA A 31 5.82 32.63 -11.64
C ALA A 31 4.53 33.30 -12.09
N ASP A 32 3.41 32.97 -11.46
CA ASP A 32 2.51 33.99 -10.91
C ASP A 32 1.48 33.37 -9.97
N TYR A 33 0.92 34.21 -9.09
CA TYR A 33 -0.26 33.99 -8.25
C TYR A 33 -0.09 33.39 -6.84
N SER A 34 0.47 34.17 -5.90
CA SER A 34 -0.14 34.27 -4.55
C SER A 34 0.28 35.55 -3.82
N ALA A 35 -0.51 36.62 -3.97
CA ALA A 35 -0.41 37.81 -3.13
C ALA A 35 -1.45 37.72 -2.01
N ARG A 36 -1.01 37.30 -0.82
CA ARG A 36 -1.81 37.28 0.42
C ARG A 36 -1.65 38.64 1.13
N VAL A 37 -2.69 39.46 1.08
CA VAL A 37 -2.79 40.72 1.85
C VAL A 37 -3.07 40.39 3.31
N SER A 38 -2.08 40.65 4.17
CA SER A 38 -2.20 40.63 5.62
C SER A 38 -2.74 41.99 6.09
N ARG A 39 -3.92 42.03 6.69
CA ARG A 39 -4.40 43.17 7.47
C ARG A 39 -4.57 42.73 8.92
N SER A 40 -3.64 43.18 9.74
CA SER A 40 -3.73 43.20 11.20
C SER A 40 -4.80 44.20 11.62
N VAL A 41 -5.78 43.77 12.42
CA VAL A 41 -6.66 44.65 13.17
C VAL A 41 -6.60 44.22 14.63
N VAL A 42 -5.99 45.08 15.43
CA VAL A 42 -6.03 45.09 16.90
C VAL A 42 -7.38 45.67 17.32
N SER A 43 -8.10 45.00 18.22
CA SER A 43 -9.07 45.65 19.11
C SER A 43 -9.34 44.75 20.32
N CYS A 44 -9.00 45.27 21.49
CA CYS A 44 -9.47 44.85 22.80
C CYS A 44 -10.54 45.86 23.24
N PRO A 45 -11.60 45.44 23.94
CA PRO A 45 -11.77 46.06 25.25
C PRO A 45 -12.28 45.13 26.37
N THR A 46 -11.88 45.58 27.55
CA THR A 46 -12.04 45.19 28.94
C THR A 46 -13.49 45.18 29.48
N GLY A 47 -13.74 44.35 30.51
CA GLY A 47 -14.77 44.58 31.56
C GLY A 47 -15.61 43.34 31.90
N GLN A 48 -15.33 42.56 32.97
CA GLN A 48 -15.65 42.76 34.41
C GLN A 48 -16.89 41.95 34.90
N GLY A 49 -16.74 41.26 36.04
CA GLY A 49 -17.78 40.54 36.81
C GLY A 49 -17.44 39.05 37.04
N THR A 50 -16.64 38.61 38.02
CA THR A 50 -16.76 38.59 39.50
C THR A 50 -17.69 37.51 40.07
N LEU A 51 -17.05 36.51 40.71
CA LEU A 51 -17.42 35.64 41.87
C LEU A 51 -18.71 34.79 41.85
N VAL A 52 -18.56 33.47 42.06
CA VAL A 52 -19.07 32.74 43.25
C VAL A 52 -18.15 31.55 43.58
N LEU A 53 -17.63 31.53 44.82
CA LEU A 53 -17.04 30.39 45.53
C LEU A 53 -18.14 29.42 45.98
N SER A 54 -17.91 28.10 45.90
CA SER A 54 -18.32 27.20 47.00
C SER A 54 -17.58 25.86 46.90
N GLY A 55 -16.75 25.57 47.89
CA GLY A 55 -16.24 24.23 48.15
C GLY A 55 -17.19 23.44 49.05
N CYS A 56 -17.00 22.11 49.09
CA CYS A 56 -17.29 21.21 50.21
C CYS A 56 -16.62 19.86 49.87
N PHE A 57 -15.64 19.42 50.67
CA PHE A 57 -15.76 18.32 51.65
C PHE A 57 -15.87 16.93 50.98
N MET A 58 -15.23 15.83 51.39
CA MET A 58 -14.36 15.45 52.52
C MET A 58 -14.35 13.88 52.52
N ARG A 59 -13.26 13.27 53.02
CA ARG A 59 -13.09 11.86 53.50
C ARG A 59 -13.00 10.75 52.44
N SER A 60 -11.91 9.96 52.32
CA SER A 60 -11.10 9.18 53.29
C SER A 60 -11.82 7.95 53.85
N PHE A 61 -11.26 6.74 53.64
CA PHE A 61 -11.09 5.56 54.53
C PHE A 61 -10.56 4.40 53.64
N LEU A 62 -9.31 3.94 53.74
CA LEU A 62 -8.67 3.03 54.73
C LEU A 62 -9.01 1.54 54.58
N SER A 63 -7.97 0.73 54.84
CA SER A 63 -7.90 -0.72 55.13
C SER A 63 -7.54 -1.61 53.92
N LEU A 64 -6.35 -2.21 53.79
CA LEU A 64 -5.41 -2.92 54.69
C LEU A 64 -5.86 -4.33 55.12
N SER A 65 -4.94 -5.29 54.95
CA SER A 65 -4.84 -6.65 55.53
C SER A 65 -5.56 -7.76 54.75
N GLY A 66 -5.05 -8.99 54.55
CA GLY A 66 -3.84 -9.70 54.98
C GLY A 66 -3.85 -11.07 54.26
N LEU A 67 -2.73 -11.60 53.77
CA LEU A 67 -1.74 -12.45 54.45
C LEU A 67 -2.22 -13.92 54.69
N ILE A 68 -1.35 -14.87 54.32
CA ILE A 68 -1.06 -16.21 54.92
C ILE A 68 -1.24 -17.44 54.01
N LEU A 69 -0.07 -17.93 53.56
CA LEU A 69 0.50 -19.30 53.61
C LEU A 69 -0.37 -20.52 53.25
N ALA A 70 0.16 -21.38 52.37
CA ALA A 70 0.67 -22.69 52.80
C ALA A 70 1.46 -23.38 51.68
N SER A 71 2.72 -23.68 52.02
CA SER A 71 3.65 -24.62 51.41
C SER A 71 3.15 -26.06 51.46
N SER A 72 3.50 -26.87 50.46
CA SER A 72 3.74 -28.30 50.67
C SER A 72 4.76 -28.82 49.66
N VAL A 73 5.95 -29.09 50.18
CA VAL A 73 6.99 -29.95 49.59
C VAL A 73 6.70 -31.36 50.09
N ALA A 74 6.63 -32.34 49.19
CA ALA A 74 6.74 -33.74 49.54
C ALA A 74 7.75 -34.41 48.59
N VAL A 75 8.92 -34.71 49.15
CA VAL A 75 9.94 -35.58 48.59
C VAL A 75 9.52 -37.02 48.89
N ALA A 76 9.40 -37.86 47.87
CA ALA A 76 9.45 -39.31 48.01
C ALA A 76 9.93 -39.94 46.68
N ALA A 77 11.09 -40.59 46.76
CA ALA A 77 11.55 -41.66 45.88
C ALA A 77 11.86 -42.86 46.81
N PRO A 78 12.19 -44.09 46.34
CA PRO A 78 12.32 -44.60 44.96
C PRO A 78 11.59 -45.96 44.72
N ALA A 79 11.50 -46.43 43.48
CA ALA A 79 11.56 -47.87 43.12
C ALA A 79 11.56 -48.10 41.60
N HIS A 80 12.35 -49.11 41.20
CA HIS A 80 12.79 -49.47 39.86
C HIS A 80 11.70 -49.93 38.87
N LYS A 81 11.88 -49.61 37.59
CA LYS A 81 11.94 -50.61 36.50
C LYS A 81 12.44 -49.98 35.19
N GLU A 82 13.43 -50.63 34.59
CA GLU A 82 13.86 -50.41 33.21
C GLU A 82 12.69 -50.48 32.25
N ALA A 83 12.53 -49.44 31.43
CA ALA A 83 11.83 -49.52 30.16
C ALA A 83 12.60 -48.67 29.16
N ALA A 84 12.94 -49.31 28.05
CA ALA A 84 13.91 -48.89 27.06
C ALA A 84 13.71 -47.45 26.56
N THR A 85 14.83 -46.73 26.52
CA THR A 85 15.01 -45.46 25.84
C THR A 85 14.83 -45.64 24.34
N HIS A 86 13.59 -45.56 23.85
CA HIS A 86 13.36 -45.17 22.47
C HIS A 86 13.45 -43.65 22.40
N THR A 87 14.68 -43.15 22.39
CA THR A 87 14.98 -41.81 21.87
C THR A 87 14.64 -41.85 20.38
N ALA A 88 13.36 -41.64 20.07
CA ALA A 88 12.94 -41.29 18.73
C ALA A 88 13.52 -39.90 18.47
N THR A 89 14.77 -39.90 18.00
CA THR A 89 15.31 -38.78 17.23
C THR A 89 14.35 -38.62 16.06
N PHE A 90 13.37 -37.72 16.20
CA PHE A 90 12.69 -37.13 15.07
C PHE A 90 13.71 -36.25 14.35
N ALA A 91 14.68 -36.93 13.72
CA ALA A 91 15.40 -36.39 12.61
C ALA A 91 14.31 -36.00 11.63
N SER A 92 14.13 -34.69 11.48
CA SER A 92 13.37 -34.05 10.43
C SER A 92 13.69 -34.74 9.11
N ARG A 93 12.91 -35.76 8.75
CA ARG A 93 12.77 -36.22 7.39
C ARG A 93 12.02 -35.09 6.70
N GLN A 94 12.77 -34.05 6.32
CA GLN A 94 12.39 -33.20 5.22
C GLN A 94 12.23 -34.16 4.04
N THR A 95 10.98 -34.55 3.80
CA THR A 95 10.59 -35.20 2.55
C THR A 95 10.98 -34.24 1.45
N THR A 96 11.97 -34.66 0.69
CA THR A 96 12.49 -34.09 -0.55
C THR A 96 11.40 -34.15 -1.62
N THR A 97 10.26 -33.49 -1.41
CA THR A 97 9.09 -33.57 -2.31
C THR A 97 8.43 -32.22 -2.59
N GLU A 98 9.02 -31.11 -2.15
CA GLU A 98 8.77 -29.79 -2.77
C GLU A 98 10.07 -29.34 -3.46
N LYS A 99 10.55 -30.15 -4.41
CA LYS A 99 11.54 -29.66 -5.38
C LYS A 99 10.81 -28.63 -6.23
N GLN A 100 11.06 -27.36 -5.88
CA GLN A 100 10.87 -26.15 -6.67
C GLN A 100 10.46 -26.43 -8.12
N ALA A 101 9.24 -26.06 -8.49
CA ALA A 101 8.81 -26.08 -9.88
C ALA A 101 9.81 -25.22 -10.68
N THR A 102 10.68 -25.89 -11.44
CA THR A 102 11.65 -25.21 -12.30
C THR A 102 10.86 -24.72 -13.50
N GLY A 103 10.69 -23.40 -13.61
CA GLY A 103 9.98 -22.84 -14.75
C GLY A 103 10.71 -23.10 -16.06
N VAL A 104 10.00 -22.93 -17.18
CA VAL A 104 10.50 -23.16 -18.54
C VAL A 104 11.67 -22.23 -18.90
N TYR A 105 11.75 -21.07 -18.25
CA TYR A 105 12.72 -20.02 -18.55
C TYR A 105 13.82 -19.93 -17.50
N ASP A 106 15.04 -19.66 -17.97
CA ASP A 106 16.16 -19.33 -17.09
C ASP A 106 16.03 -17.89 -16.58
N LEU A 107 15.71 -17.75 -15.30
CA LEU A 107 15.58 -16.46 -14.61
C LEU A 107 16.87 -16.01 -13.93
N SER A 108 17.99 -16.72 -14.11
CA SER A 108 19.27 -16.36 -13.50
C SER A 108 19.81 -15.03 -14.02
N ALA A 109 19.46 -14.66 -15.26
CA ALA A 109 19.85 -13.40 -15.89
C ALA A 109 19.07 -12.18 -15.36
N LEU A 110 17.97 -12.38 -14.63
CA LEU A 110 17.18 -11.29 -14.09
C LEU A 110 17.84 -10.70 -12.83
N PRO A 111 17.80 -9.37 -12.66
CA PRO A 111 18.21 -8.72 -11.42
C PRO A 111 17.47 -9.27 -10.19
N VAL A 112 18.20 -9.33 -9.08
CA VAL A 112 17.69 -9.76 -7.77
C VAL A 112 17.48 -8.54 -6.88
N PHE A 113 16.30 -8.43 -6.29
CA PHE A 113 15.91 -7.40 -5.33
C PHE A 113 15.52 -8.05 -4.01
N THR A 114 15.67 -7.32 -2.90
CA THR A 114 15.24 -7.82 -1.58
C THR A 114 14.53 -6.71 -0.82
N GLY A 115 13.50 -7.07 -0.06
CA GLY A 115 12.79 -6.13 0.80
C GLY A 115 11.88 -6.86 1.79
N SER A 116 11.38 -6.13 2.78
CA SER A 116 10.38 -6.65 3.72
C SER A 116 8.99 -6.28 3.22
N VAL A 117 8.08 -7.25 3.21
CA VAL A 117 6.68 -7.04 2.80
C VAL A 117 5.96 -6.20 3.85
N VAL A 118 5.36 -5.08 3.46
CA VAL A 118 4.56 -4.22 4.35
C VAL A 118 3.07 -4.53 4.24
N GLN A 119 2.59 -4.81 3.05
CA GLN A 119 1.20 -5.23 2.84
C GLN A 119 1.05 -5.96 1.50
N PHE A 120 0.00 -6.76 1.38
CA PHE A 120 -0.45 -7.25 0.09
C PHE A 120 -1.25 -6.18 -0.65
N LEU A 121 -1.39 -6.35 -1.96
CA LEU A 121 -2.29 -5.58 -2.81
C LEU A 121 -3.45 -6.52 -3.19
N PRO A 122 -4.53 -6.56 -2.38
CA PRO A 122 -5.70 -7.36 -2.71
C PRO A 122 -6.32 -6.88 -4.03
N ALA A 123 -6.85 -7.81 -4.79
CA ALA A 123 -7.66 -7.52 -5.96
C ALA A 123 -9.13 -7.39 -5.55
N PRO A 124 -9.96 -6.58 -6.24
CA PRO A 124 -11.38 -6.43 -5.90
C PRO A 124 -12.16 -7.75 -5.87
N HIS A 125 -11.72 -8.76 -6.64
CA HIS A 125 -12.32 -10.10 -6.68
C HIS A 125 -11.83 -11.08 -5.59
N GLY A 126 -10.92 -10.66 -4.70
CA GLY A 126 -10.49 -11.45 -3.53
C GLY A 126 -9.14 -12.15 -3.66
N GLY A 127 -8.50 -12.08 -4.83
CA GLY A 127 -7.10 -12.50 -5.02
C GLY A 127 -6.09 -11.44 -4.56
N ILE A 128 -4.83 -11.61 -4.92
CA ILE A 128 -3.79 -10.57 -4.80
C ILE A 128 -3.20 -10.27 -6.17
N VAL A 129 -2.92 -8.99 -6.43
CA VAL A 129 -2.22 -8.55 -7.65
C VAL A 129 -0.72 -8.46 -7.39
N GLY A 130 -0.35 -8.26 -6.13
CA GLY A 130 1.02 -7.95 -5.74
C GLY A 130 1.15 -7.66 -4.26
N PHE A 131 2.23 -6.96 -3.91
CA PHE A 131 2.54 -6.54 -2.55
C PHE A 131 3.42 -5.29 -2.56
N VAL A 132 3.49 -4.60 -1.41
CA VAL A 132 4.31 -3.40 -1.22
C VAL A 132 5.46 -3.74 -0.28
N LEU A 133 6.66 -3.28 -0.63
CA LEU A 133 7.86 -3.40 0.18
C LEU A 133 8.02 -2.21 1.15
N ASN A 134 8.90 -2.35 2.12
CA ASN A 134 9.18 -1.34 3.15
C ASN A 134 9.79 -0.02 2.64
N ASP A 135 10.31 -0.01 1.42
CA ASP A 135 10.77 1.19 0.72
C ASP A 135 9.66 1.89 -0.09
N GLY A 136 8.43 1.35 -0.06
CA GLY A 136 7.30 1.80 -0.86
C GLY A 136 7.26 1.23 -2.27
N THR A 137 8.16 0.30 -2.62
CA THR A 137 8.16 -0.33 -3.94
C THR A 137 6.98 -1.29 -4.09
N GLN A 138 6.20 -1.13 -5.16
CA GLN A 138 5.09 -2.02 -5.51
C GLN A 138 5.60 -3.18 -6.38
N VAL A 139 5.33 -4.41 -5.97
CA VAL A 139 5.77 -5.62 -6.66
C VAL A 139 4.56 -6.33 -7.23
N PHE A 140 4.49 -6.46 -8.55
CA PHE A 140 3.41 -7.12 -9.27
C PHE A 140 3.80 -8.55 -9.65
N VAL A 141 2.91 -9.50 -9.38
CA VAL A 141 3.08 -10.94 -9.63
C VAL A 141 2.05 -11.42 -10.67
N SER A 142 2.24 -12.59 -11.29
CA SER A 142 1.17 -13.18 -12.12
C SER A 142 0.03 -13.72 -11.25
N PRO A 143 -1.17 -13.92 -11.81
CA PRO A 143 -2.28 -14.55 -11.09
C PRO A 143 -1.91 -15.91 -10.46
N GLU A 144 -1.20 -16.77 -11.19
CA GLU A 144 -0.73 -18.06 -10.66
C GLU A 144 0.27 -17.91 -9.50
N GLN A 145 1.22 -16.99 -9.64
CA GLN A 145 2.13 -16.67 -8.55
C GLN A 145 1.38 -16.16 -7.32
N ALA A 146 0.38 -15.30 -7.51
CA ALA A 146 -0.43 -14.72 -6.46
C ALA A 146 -1.13 -15.79 -5.62
N HIS A 147 -1.75 -16.79 -6.25
CA HIS A 147 -2.43 -17.89 -5.55
C HIS A 147 -1.49 -18.66 -4.62
N THR A 148 -0.27 -18.94 -5.07
CA THR A 148 0.71 -19.66 -4.26
C THR A 148 1.37 -18.76 -3.22
N PHE A 149 1.70 -17.52 -3.59
CA PHE A 149 2.47 -16.58 -2.78
C PHE A 149 1.77 -16.21 -1.47
N ALA A 150 0.45 -15.99 -1.50
CA ALA A 150 -0.34 -15.63 -0.32
C ALA A 150 -0.22 -16.63 0.84
N GLY A 151 0.00 -17.92 0.54
CA GLY A 151 0.19 -18.96 1.55
C GLY A 151 1.62 -19.10 2.07
N LEU A 152 2.62 -18.54 1.37
CA LEU A 152 4.04 -18.75 1.65
C LEU A 152 4.71 -17.60 2.39
N VAL A 153 4.21 -16.40 2.20
CA VAL A 153 4.80 -15.16 2.71
C VAL A 153 3.78 -14.45 3.58
N LYS A 154 4.27 -13.80 4.63
CA LYS A 154 3.48 -12.95 5.51
C LYS A 154 3.97 -11.51 5.47
N VAL A 155 3.10 -10.59 5.88
CA VAL A 155 3.54 -9.22 6.17
C VAL A 155 4.64 -9.25 7.23
N GLY A 156 5.72 -8.51 6.98
CA GLY A 156 6.95 -8.48 7.77
C GLY A 156 8.06 -9.39 7.25
N ASP A 157 7.74 -10.38 6.41
CA ASP A 157 8.75 -11.30 5.86
C ASP A 157 9.68 -10.61 4.88
N LYS A 158 10.97 -10.97 4.94
CA LYS A 158 11.97 -10.54 3.96
C LYS A 158 11.98 -11.50 2.76
N VAL A 159 11.66 -10.98 1.59
CA VAL A 159 11.58 -11.75 0.35
C VAL A 159 12.75 -11.41 -0.58
N GLU A 160 13.15 -12.39 -1.40
CA GLU A 160 14.03 -12.20 -2.56
C GLU A 160 13.19 -12.24 -3.84
N ILE A 161 13.33 -11.24 -4.69
CA ILE A 161 12.52 -11.04 -5.89
C ILE A 161 13.45 -11.02 -7.09
N ARG A 162 13.17 -11.87 -8.08
CA ARG A 162 13.82 -11.83 -9.39
C ARG A 162 12.85 -11.19 -10.37
N GLY A 163 13.25 -10.09 -10.98
CA GLY A 163 12.31 -9.27 -11.70
C GLY A 163 12.93 -8.14 -12.51
N ILE A 164 12.05 -7.33 -13.10
CA ILE A 164 12.42 -6.10 -13.81
C ILE A 164 11.86 -4.93 -13.01
N LYS A 165 12.71 -3.95 -12.71
CA LYS A 165 12.32 -2.72 -12.00
C LYS A 165 11.95 -1.63 -13.00
N GLY A 166 10.91 -0.85 -12.67
CA GLY A 166 10.54 0.35 -13.40
C GLY A 166 11.66 1.39 -13.39
N GLN A 167 11.82 2.11 -14.50
CA GLN A 167 12.91 3.09 -14.64
C GLN A 167 12.68 4.34 -13.77
N VAL A 168 11.43 4.80 -13.69
CA VAL A 168 11.05 6.06 -13.01
C VAL A 168 10.22 5.78 -11.76
N LEU A 169 9.27 4.85 -11.85
CA LEU A 169 8.37 4.51 -10.76
C LEU A 169 8.96 3.41 -9.86
N PRO A 170 8.67 3.43 -8.55
CA PRO A 170 9.08 2.38 -7.61
C PRO A 170 8.19 1.15 -7.78
N ILE A 171 8.27 0.52 -8.95
CA ILE A 171 7.52 -0.69 -9.29
C ILE A 171 8.48 -1.80 -9.74
N ILE A 172 8.13 -3.05 -9.46
CA ILE A 172 8.86 -4.24 -9.92
C ILE A 172 7.85 -5.23 -10.50
N ARG A 173 8.11 -5.72 -11.72
CA ARG A 173 7.46 -6.93 -12.24
C ARG A 173 8.27 -8.13 -11.78
N ALA A 174 7.70 -8.97 -10.93
CA ALA A 174 8.35 -10.18 -10.43
C ALA A 174 8.08 -11.38 -11.36
N PHE A 175 9.15 -12.13 -11.64
CA PHE A 175 9.09 -13.41 -12.35
C PHE A 175 9.42 -14.59 -11.44
N SER A 176 10.03 -14.33 -10.29
CA SER A 176 10.18 -15.31 -9.22
C SER A 176 10.26 -14.59 -7.88
N VAL A 177 9.63 -15.16 -6.86
CA VAL A 177 9.69 -14.65 -5.49
C VAL A 177 10.04 -15.80 -4.55
N ALA A 178 11.12 -15.64 -3.80
CA ALA A 178 11.55 -16.58 -2.77
C ALA A 178 11.17 -16.07 -1.38
N SER A 179 10.53 -16.96 -0.62
CA SER A 179 10.20 -16.77 0.79
C SER A 179 11.46 -16.87 1.67
N PRO A 180 11.45 -16.30 2.88
CA PRO A 180 12.55 -16.44 3.83
C PRO A 180 12.86 -17.90 4.20
N ARG A 181 11.90 -18.82 3.98
CA ARG A 181 12.01 -20.24 4.28
C ARG A 181 12.62 -21.06 3.13
N GLY A 182 13.13 -20.40 2.10
CA GLY A 182 13.78 -21.04 0.95
C GLY A 182 12.80 -21.63 -0.08
N ARG A 183 11.49 -21.48 0.11
CA ARG A 183 10.49 -21.83 -0.92
C ARG A 183 10.39 -20.72 -1.94
N THR A 184 10.33 -21.07 -3.22
CA THR A 184 10.24 -20.11 -4.33
C THR A 184 9.01 -20.37 -5.17
N VAL A 185 8.37 -19.29 -5.62
CA VAL A 185 7.28 -19.29 -6.61
C VAL A 185 7.81 -18.64 -7.88
N GLN A 186 7.62 -19.28 -9.04
CA GLN A 186 8.10 -18.81 -10.34
C GLN A 186 6.93 -18.56 -11.29
N ASP A 187 7.08 -17.60 -12.21
CA ASP A 187 6.07 -17.30 -13.23
C ASP A 187 6.01 -18.40 -14.29
N SER A 188 4.80 -18.91 -14.53
CA SER A 188 4.46 -19.66 -15.73
C SER A 188 3.98 -18.69 -16.80
N PHE A 189 4.90 -18.18 -17.62
CA PHE A 189 4.58 -17.21 -18.69
C PHE A 189 3.56 -17.70 -19.74
N ILE A 190 3.23 -19.00 -19.75
CA ILE A 190 2.33 -19.59 -20.75
C ILE A 190 0.96 -19.76 -20.11
N GLU A 191 0.22 -18.66 -20.01
CA GLU A 191 -1.22 -18.72 -19.83
C GLU A 191 -1.89 -17.87 -20.91
N MET A 192 -2.84 -18.48 -21.61
CA MET A 192 -3.79 -17.72 -22.41
C MET A 192 -4.54 -16.78 -21.46
N PRO A 193 -4.68 -15.49 -21.79
CA PRO A 193 -5.53 -14.60 -21.01
C PRO A 193 -6.93 -15.22 -20.91
N LEU A 194 -7.32 -15.67 -19.73
CA LEU A 194 -8.72 -15.98 -19.45
C LEU A 194 -9.46 -14.63 -19.48
N HIS A 195 -9.99 -14.26 -20.64
CA HIS A 195 -10.83 -13.08 -20.86
C HIS A 195 -12.23 -13.24 -20.25
N SER A 196 -12.36 -14.00 -19.16
CA SER A 196 -13.57 -13.98 -18.38
C SER A 196 -13.48 -12.76 -17.47
N PRO A 197 -14.38 -11.75 -17.61
CA PRO A 197 -14.47 -10.71 -16.60
C PRO A 197 -14.75 -11.42 -15.27
N GLU A 198 -13.79 -11.36 -14.36
CA GLU A 198 -13.96 -11.96 -13.04
C GLU A 198 -15.07 -11.19 -12.33
N MET A 199 -16.20 -11.85 -12.17
CA MET A 199 -17.41 -11.24 -11.64
C MET A 199 -17.18 -10.91 -10.16
N ILE A 200 -16.92 -9.63 -9.87
CA ILE A 200 -16.87 -9.14 -8.50
C ILE A 200 -18.28 -9.31 -7.91
N THR A 201 -18.43 -10.33 -7.07
CA THR A 201 -19.71 -10.72 -6.49
C THR A 201 -19.81 -10.16 -5.08
N GLY A 202 -20.77 -9.28 -4.85
CA GLY A 202 -21.02 -8.72 -3.52
C GLY A 202 -21.73 -7.37 -3.57
N PRO A 203 -22.25 -6.89 -2.42
CA PRO A 203 -22.70 -5.51 -2.30
C PRO A 203 -21.53 -4.54 -2.49
N ASP A 204 -21.84 -3.31 -2.90
CA ASP A 204 -20.82 -2.26 -2.95
C ASP A 204 -20.27 -1.99 -1.54
N LEU A 205 -18.95 -1.85 -1.46
CA LEU A 205 -18.21 -1.48 -0.28
C LEU A 205 -17.88 0.01 -0.33
N VAL A 206 -17.74 0.59 0.85
CA VAL A 206 -17.41 2.00 1.03
C VAL A 206 -16.07 2.10 1.72
N LEU A 207 -15.11 2.73 1.06
CA LEU A 207 -13.79 3.03 1.60
C LEU A 207 -13.64 4.53 1.78
N HIS A 208 -13.04 4.93 2.91
CA HIS A 208 -12.73 6.32 3.17
C HIS A 208 -11.50 6.44 4.05
N GLY A 209 -10.71 7.48 3.83
CA GLY A 209 -9.51 7.71 4.61
C GLY A 209 -8.47 8.49 3.84
N GLU A 210 -7.28 8.56 4.44
CA GLU A 210 -6.14 9.23 3.83
C GLU A 210 -5.38 8.27 2.91
N VAL A 211 -5.01 8.75 1.73
CA VAL A 211 -4.16 8.04 0.79
C VAL A 211 -2.75 7.93 1.37
N TRP A 212 -2.28 6.70 1.50
CA TRP A 212 -0.89 6.41 1.83
C TRP A 212 0.00 6.56 0.60
N MET A 213 -0.38 5.94 -0.52
CA MET A 213 0.38 6.02 -1.76
C MET A 213 -0.50 5.83 -3.00
N PRO A 214 -0.13 6.43 -4.15
CA PRO A 214 -0.75 6.11 -5.43
C PRO A 214 -0.50 4.66 -5.81
N LEU A 215 -1.51 4.01 -6.39
CA LEU A 215 -1.41 2.66 -6.93
C LEU A 215 -1.12 2.73 -8.42
N TYR A 216 -0.17 1.91 -8.89
CA TYR A 216 0.14 1.80 -10.32
C TYR A 216 -0.27 0.44 -10.86
N ASP A 217 -0.38 0.33 -12.19
CA ASP A 217 -0.43 -0.96 -12.87
C ASP A 217 0.98 -1.45 -13.23
N VAL A 218 1.07 -2.68 -13.76
CA VAL A 218 2.34 -3.25 -14.25
C VAL A 218 2.95 -2.46 -15.41
N GLY A 219 2.12 -1.70 -16.14
CA GLY A 219 2.55 -0.81 -17.21
C GLY A 219 3.06 0.55 -16.71
N GLY A 220 2.94 0.85 -15.42
CA GLY A 220 3.31 2.12 -14.82
C GLY A 220 2.26 3.23 -14.95
N HIS A 221 1.02 2.93 -15.32
CA HIS A 221 -0.07 3.91 -15.28
C HIS A 221 -0.66 4.01 -13.88
N LEU A 222 -1.11 5.21 -13.51
CA LEU A 222 -1.88 5.41 -12.28
C LEU A 222 -3.18 4.61 -12.39
N SER A 223 -3.45 3.73 -11.42
CA SER A 223 -4.59 2.81 -11.41
C SER A 223 -5.42 2.90 -10.13
N GLY A 224 -5.10 3.82 -9.23
CA GLY A 224 -5.85 4.04 -8.01
C GLY A 224 -5.00 4.53 -6.84
N ALA A 225 -5.35 4.09 -5.63
CA ALA A 225 -4.66 4.46 -4.41
C ALA A 225 -4.74 3.37 -3.33
N VAL A 226 -3.70 3.31 -2.51
CA VAL A 226 -3.66 2.55 -1.25
C VAL A 226 -3.88 3.51 -0.10
N LEU A 227 -4.81 3.19 0.80
CA LEU A 227 -5.13 3.99 1.98
C LEU A 227 -4.25 3.61 3.18
N LYS A 228 -4.21 4.48 4.19
CA LYS A 228 -3.46 4.25 5.44
C LYS A 228 -3.97 3.06 6.26
N ASP A 229 -5.22 2.65 6.07
CA ASP A 229 -5.80 1.45 6.68
C ASP A 229 -5.48 0.16 5.89
N HIS A 230 -4.61 0.25 4.88
CA HIS A 230 -4.21 -0.81 3.97
C HIS A 230 -5.30 -1.29 3.00
N SER A 231 -6.44 -0.60 2.94
CA SER A 231 -7.43 -0.85 1.89
C SER A 231 -6.96 -0.27 0.54
N VAL A 232 -7.46 -0.85 -0.56
CA VAL A 232 -7.03 -0.50 -1.92
C VAL A 232 -8.22 -0.09 -2.77
N ILE A 233 -8.11 1.06 -3.42
CA ILE A 233 -9.07 1.55 -4.41
C ILE A 233 -8.45 1.38 -5.79
N TYR A 234 -9.15 0.65 -6.67
CA TYR A 234 -8.82 0.51 -8.08
C TYR A 234 -9.74 1.38 -8.94
N LEU A 235 -9.17 1.87 -10.04
CA LEU A 235 -9.80 2.69 -11.06
C LEU A 235 -9.22 2.29 -12.42
N SER A 236 -9.99 2.45 -13.50
CA SER A 236 -9.40 2.35 -14.84
C SER A 236 -8.33 3.44 -15.03
N PRO A 237 -7.23 3.18 -15.77
CA PRO A 237 -6.15 4.17 -15.93
C PRO A 237 -6.61 5.53 -16.44
N ARG A 238 -7.64 5.54 -17.31
CA ARG A 238 -8.28 6.77 -17.80
C ARG A 238 -8.91 7.58 -16.66
N GLU A 239 -9.72 6.92 -15.83
CA GLU A 239 -10.43 7.59 -14.73
C GLU A 239 -9.48 7.98 -13.60
N ALA A 240 -8.50 7.13 -13.29
CA ALA A 240 -7.44 7.44 -12.33
C ALA A 240 -6.68 8.71 -12.73
N GLY A 241 -6.35 8.88 -14.01
CA GLY A 241 -5.76 10.12 -14.53
C GLY A 241 -6.66 11.33 -14.35
N ARG A 242 -7.98 11.19 -14.55
CA ARG A 242 -8.96 12.27 -14.38
C ARG A 242 -9.06 12.76 -12.93
N VAL A 243 -8.94 11.85 -11.96
CA VAL A 243 -9.02 12.17 -10.52
C VAL A 243 -7.66 12.14 -9.82
N ALA A 244 -6.55 12.26 -10.55
CA ALA A 244 -5.20 12.07 -10.01
C ALA A 244 -4.88 12.93 -8.79
N SER A 245 -5.45 14.14 -8.68
CA SER A 245 -5.26 15.03 -7.53
C SER A 245 -5.88 14.50 -6.22
N LEU A 246 -6.85 13.59 -6.29
CA LEU A 246 -7.43 12.89 -5.13
C LEU A 246 -6.57 11.69 -4.71
N LEU A 247 -5.80 11.11 -5.63
CA LEU A 247 -5.02 9.89 -5.42
C LEU A 247 -3.59 10.16 -4.92
N GLN A 248 -3.26 11.42 -4.64
CA GLN A 248 -1.95 11.80 -4.11
C GLN A 248 -1.86 11.43 -2.63
N THR A 249 -0.65 11.05 -2.19
CA THR A 249 -0.36 10.82 -0.77
C THR A 249 -0.80 12.01 0.09
N GLY A 250 -1.46 11.73 1.21
CA GLY A 250 -1.94 12.74 2.15
C GLY A 250 -3.37 13.23 1.89
N GLN A 251 -3.94 12.91 0.73
CA GLN A 251 -5.29 13.33 0.38
C GLN A 251 -6.33 12.45 1.06
N THR A 252 -7.43 13.04 1.53
CA THR A 252 -8.59 12.29 1.99
C THR A 252 -9.48 11.94 0.81
N VAL A 253 -9.88 10.68 0.74
CA VAL A 253 -10.77 10.17 -0.30
C VAL A 253 -11.94 9.41 0.33
N TYR A 254 -13.04 9.40 -0.40
CA TYR A 254 -14.23 8.62 -0.16
C TYR A 254 -14.57 7.93 -1.47
N ALA A 255 -14.70 6.62 -1.47
CA ALA A 255 -14.98 5.84 -2.66
C ALA A 255 -16.00 4.74 -2.37
N VAL A 256 -16.83 4.47 -3.37
CA VAL A 256 -17.85 3.42 -3.33
C VAL A 256 -17.68 2.57 -4.57
N GLY A 257 -17.72 1.25 -4.40
CA GLY A 257 -17.53 0.34 -5.51
C GLY A 257 -17.67 -1.11 -5.12
N SER A 258 -17.75 -1.97 -6.12
CA SER A 258 -17.81 -3.41 -5.88
C SER A 258 -16.45 -3.91 -5.47
N GLY A 259 -16.40 -4.84 -4.53
CA GLY A 259 -15.13 -5.32 -4.01
C GLY A 259 -15.27 -6.50 -3.09
N SER A 260 -14.17 -6.82 -2.42
CA SER A 260 -14.09 -7.91 -1.47
C SER A 260 -13.35 -7.46 -0.21
N SER A 261 -13.72 -8.07 0.91
CA SER A 261 -13.09 -7.91 2.20
C SER A 261 -12.74 -9.30 2.71
N GLY A 262 -11.45 -9.55 2.98
CA GLY A 262 -10.95 -10.85 3.40
C GLY A 262 -9.62 -10.77 4.14
N GLU A 263 -9.01 -11.94 4.37
CA GLU A 263 -7.76 -12.04 5.13
C GLU A 263 -6.57 -11.32 4.48
N LEU A 264 -6.60 -11.17 3.16
CA LEU A 264 -5.55 -10.51 2.37
C LEU A 264 -5.71 -8.98 2.30
N GLY A 265 -6.81 -8.45 2.86
CA GLY A 265 -7.14 -7.04 2.91
C GLY A 265 -8.50 -6.73 2.28
N VAL A 266 -8.73 -5.44 2.03
CA VAL A 266 -9.96 -4.92 1.44
C VAL A 266 -9.61 -4.20 0.14
N ALA A 267 -10.31 -4.53 -0.94
CA ALA A 267 -10.16 -3.87 -2.22
C ALA A 267 -11.51 -3.60 -2.88
N ILE A 268 -11.61 -2.45 -3.55
CA ILE A 268 -12.78 -2.10 -4.38
C ILE A 268 -12.35 -1.67 -5.77
N ASP A 269 -13.20 -1.96 -6.77
CA ASP A 269 -13.22 -1.28 -8.06
C ASP A 269 -14.22 -0.12 -7.97
N ALA A 270 -13.72 1.10 -7.88
CA ALA A 270 -14.53 2.26 -7.54
C ALA A 270 -15.45 2.67 -8.70
N ARG A 271 -16.74 2.79 -8.38
CA ARG A 271 -17.79 3.33 -9.25
C ARG A 271 -18.09 4.78 -8.95
N GLU A 272 -17.75 5.23 -7.75
CA GLU A 272 -17.84 6.62 -7.33
C GLU A 272 -16.64 6.96 -6.46
N ILE A 273 -16.08 8.17 -6.63
CA ILE A 273 -14.97 8.66 -5.82
C ILE A 273 -15.06 10.17 -5.62
N GLY A 274 -14.60 10.66 -4.47
CA GLY A 274 -14.56 12.07 -4.17
C GLY A 274 -13.77 12.37 -2.90
N PRO A 275 -13.62 13.64 -2.52
CA PRO A 275 -12.97 14.01 -1.26
C PRO A 275 -13.84 13.73 -0.02
N ALA A 276 -15.16 13.58 -0.20
CA ALA A 276 -16.14 13.36 0.86
C ALA A 276 -17.41 12.70 0.30
N ALA A 277 -18.23 12.13 1.18
CA ALA A 277 -19.45 11.40 0.83
C ALA A 277 -20.51 12.24 0.08
N ASP A 278 -20.52 13.56 0.30
CA ASP A 278 -21.43 14.51 -0.36
C ASP A 278 -20.88 15.06 -1.69
N LYS A 279 -19.65 14.70 -2.06
CA LYS A 279 -18.92 15.21 -3.23
C LYS A 279 -18.35 14.11 -4.10
N LEU A 280 -19.15 13.08 -4.34
CA LEU A 280 -18.76 11.95 -5.19
C LEU A 280 -18.96 12.28 -6.67
N VAL A 281 -18.02 11.82 -7.49
CA VAL A 281 -18.15 11.79 -8.94
C VAL A 281 -18.21 10.35 -9.40
N SER A 282 -19.09 10.06 -10.36
CA SER A 282 -19.19 8.73 -10.96
C SER A 282 -17.95 8.39 -11.80
N ILE A 283 -17.61 7.12 -11.81
CA ILE A 283 -16.47 6.50 -12.49
C ILE A 283 -17.02 5.43 -13.43
N ALA A 284 -16.60 5.48 -14.69
CA ALA A 284 -16.91 4.42 -15.64
C ALA A 284 -16.05 3.18 -15.34
N VAL A 285 -16.71 2.04 -15.13
CA VAL A 285 -16.03 0.75 -14.98
C VAL A 285 -15.48 0.34 -16.35
N GLY A 286 -14.16 0.15 -16.45
CA GLY A 286 -13.45 -0.03 -17.72
C GLY A 286 -13.74 -1.34 -18.47
N ASN A 287 -14.45 -2.29 -17.83
CA ASN A 287 -14.63 -3.66 -18.32
C ASN A 287 -16.09 -4.07 -18.53
N VAL A 288 -16.99 -3.14 -18.84
CA VAL A 288 -18.34 -3.54 -19.28
C VAL A 288 -18.20 -4.21 -20.66
N PRO A 289 -18.59 -5.50 -20.82
CA PRO A 289 -18.61 -6.11 -22.14
C PRO A 289 -19.39 -5.21 -23.11
N PRO A 290 -18.99 -5.11 -24.39
CA PRO A 290 -19.77 -4.36 -25.37
C PRO A 290 -21.22 -4.80 -25.27
N PRO A 291 -22.19 -3.86 -25.25
CA PRO A 291 -23.59 -4.23 -25.34
C PRO A 291 -23.77 -5.21 -26.49
N GLY A 292 -24.40 -6.35 -26.21
CA GLY A 292 -24.74 -7.29 -27.26
C GLY A 292 -25.58 -6.61 -28.35
N PRO A 293 -25.71 -7.23 -29.53
CA PRO A 293 -26.61 -6.75 -30.56
C PRO A 293 -27.99 -6.44 -29.95
N ALA A 294 -28.65 -5.37 -30.42
CA ALA A 294 -29.98 -5.04 -29.93
C ALA A 294 -30.96 -6.19 -30.24
N ALA A 295 -31.92 -6.43 -29.35
CA ALA A 295 -32.97 -7.43 -29.58
C ALA A 295 -33.70 -7.13 -30.90
N GLY A 296 -33.75 -8.12 -31.81
CA GLY A 296 -34.34 -7.98 -33.14
C GLY A 296 -33.45 -7.33 -34.20
N SER A 297 -32.18 -7.04 -33.90
CA SER A 297 -31.20 -6.67 -34.93
C SER A 297 -30.70 -7.91 -35.68
N PRO A 298 -30.26 -7.80 -36.94
CA PRO A 298 -29.71 -8.94 -37.69
C PRO A 298 -28.54 -9.65 -37.01
N GLY A 299 -27.81 -8.95 -36.13
CA GLY A 299 -26.72 -9.54 -35.33
C GLY A 299 -27.19 -10.34 -34.12
N TYR A 300 -28.47 -10.28 -33.73
CA TYR A 300 -29.04 -11.01 -32.60
C TYR A 300 -29.27 -12.50 -32.92
N ASP A 301 -29.56 -12.80 -34.19
CA ASP A 301 -29.89 -14.14 -34.67
C ASP A 301 -28.65 -14.92 -35.18
N VAL A 302 -27.47 -14.30 -35.17
CA VAL A 302 -26.22 -14.95 -35.57
C VAL A 302 -25.63 -15.68 -34.36
N ILE A 303 -25.63 -17.01 -34.40
CA ILE A 303 -24.84 -17.84 -33.48
C ILE A 303 -23.45 -17.97 -34.10
N PRO A 304 -22.39 -17.39 -33.50
CA PRO A 304 -21.04 -17.54 -34.03
C PRO A 304 -20.66 -19.03 -34.12
N GLY A 305 -20.25 -19.48 -35.31
CA GLY A 305 -19.87 -20.88 -35.59
C GLY A 305 -20.98 -21.78 -36.15
N ALA A 306 -22.20 -21.26 -36.36
CA ALA A 306 -23.29 -22.04 -36.98
C ALA A 306 -23.18 -22.17 -38.52
N ASP A 307 -22.38 -21.31 -39.16
CA ASP A 307 -22.28 -21.23 -40.63
C ASP A 307 -21.17 -22.12 -41.24
N GLU A 308 -20.44 -22.90 -40.43
CA GLU A 308 -19.28 -23.71 -40.86
C GLU A 308 -19.58 -25.22 -41.03
N HIS A 309 -20.79 -25.61 -41.44
CA HIS A 309 -21.13 -27.01 -41.75
C HIS A 309 -21.65 -27.22 -43.18
#